data_AF-A0A9D8H6K6-F1
#
_entry.id   AF-A0A9D8H6K6-F1
#
_cell.length_a   1.000
_cell.length_b   1.000
_cell.length_c   1.000
_cell.angle_alpha   90.00
_cell.angle_beta   90.00
_cell.angle_gamma   90.00
#
_symmetry.space_group_name_H-M   'P 1'
#
loop_
_entity.id
_entity.type
_entity.pdbx_description
1 polymer ?
#
loop_
_entity_poly.entity_id
_entity_poly.type
_entity_poly.pdbx_seq_one_letter_code
_entity_poly.pdbx_strand_id
1 'polypeptide(L)'
;MAQVLEQAVKSGDLSRAGVPAAVAKIKKLTFDGLDEDYKYGNPAKRNPPRATAVLSVDPAGPVGLAILGEQTASEAATKYKIED
;
A
#
# COMPACT_ATOMS: atom_id res chain seq x y z
N MET A 1 -7.18 2.40 -0.60
CA MET A 1 -7.72 2.93 0.68
C MET A 1 -9.18 2.59 0.96
N ALA A 2 -10.06 2.46 -0.06
CA ALA A 2 -11.46 2.06 0.16
C ALA A 2 -11.63 0.70 0.88
N GLN A 3 -10.71 -0.26 0.64
CA GLN A 3 -10.70 -1.61 1.25
C GLN A 3 -10.86 -1.62 2.78
N VAL A 4 -10.34 -0.61 3.50
CA VAL A 4 -10.52 -0.51 4.96
C VAL A 4 -11.98 -0.25 5.33
N LEU A 5 -12.60 0.72 4.65
CA LEU A 5 -13.98 1.10 4.87
C LEU A 5 -14.93 0.01 4.36
N GLU A 6 -14.61 -0.64 3.24
CA GLU A 6 -15.35 -1.81 2.76
C GLU A 6 -15.34 -2.95 3.79
N GLN A 7 -14.19 -3.20 4.44
CA GLN A 7 -14.12 -4.20 5.51
C GLN A 7 -14.92 -3.78 6.74
N ALA A 8 -14.97 -2.49 7.07
CA ALA A 8 -15.79 -1.96 8.16
C ALA A 8 -17.30 -2.12 7.86
N VAL A 9 -17.71 -1.83 6.62
CA VAL A 9 -19.08 -2.10 6.12
C VAL A 9 -19.41 -3.59 6.19
N LYS A 10 -18.54 -4.47 5.68
CA LYS A 10 -18.71 -5.93 5.78
C LYS A 10 -18.79 -6.42 7.23
N SER A 11 -18.13 -5.72 8.15
CA SER A 11 -18.19 -6.00 9.58
C SER A 11 -19.41 -5.39 10.27
N GLY A 12 -20.22 -4.60 9.57
CA GLY A 12 -21.42 -3.95 10.12
C GLY A 12 -21.12 -2.77 11.06
N ASP A 13 -19.89 -2.25 11.09
CA ASP A 13 -19.47 -1.23 12.07
C ASP A 13 -18.55 -0.18 11.42
N LEU A 14 -19.17 0.93 10.98
CA LEU A 14 -18.48 2.13 10.48
C LEU A 14 -18.23 3.17 11.58
N SER A 15 -18.38 2.81 12.87
CA SER A 15 -18.09 3.73 13.96
C SER A 15 -16.59 4.04 14.07
N ARG A 16 -16.26 5.04 14.89
CA ARG A 16 -14.88 5.38 15.24
C ARG A 16 -14.08 4.20 15.80
N ALA A 17 -14.74 3.24 16.46
CA ALA A 17 -14.11 2.03 16.98
C ALA A 17 -14.08 0.89 15.93
N GLY A 18 -15.12 0.81 15.10
CA GLY A 18 -15.28 -0.20 14.06
C GLY A 18 -14.21 -0.14 12.97
N VAL A 19 -13.83 1.07 12.53
CA VAL A 19 -12.81 1.25 11.49
C VAL A 19 -11.44 0.69 11.91
N PRO A 20 -10.86 1.04 13.08
CA PRO A 20 -9.65 0.39 13.58
C PRO A 20 -9.78 -1.13 13.76
N ALA A 21 -10.95 -1.63 14.19
CA ALA A 21 -11.18 -3.06 14.32
C ALA A 21 -11.21 -3.77 12.95
N ALA A 22 -11.75 -3.13 11.92
CA ALA A 22 -11.77 -3.62 10.54
C ALA A 22 -10.36 -3.67 9.94
N VAL A 23 -9.53 -2.65 10.21
CA VAL A 23 -8.12 -2.61 9.83
C VAL A 23 -7.38 -3.86 10.29
N ALA A 24 -7.59 -4.31 11.53
CA ALA A 24 -6.92 -5.48 12.09
C ALA A 24 -7.26 -6.80 11.36
N LYS A 25 -8.39 -6.85 10.65
CA LYS A 25 -8.85 -8.03 9.89
C LYS A 25 -8.26 -8.11 8.48
N ILE A 26 -7.68 -7.02 7.98
CA ILE A 26 -7.09 -6.95 6.64
C ILE A 26 -5.67 -7.46 6.69
N LYS A 27 -5.39 -8.58 6.00
CA LYS A 27 -4.04 -9.16 5.93
C LYS A 27 -3.19 -8.55 4.82
N LYS A 28 -3.83 -8.07 3.75
CA LYS A 28 -3.19 -7.57 2.55
C LYS A 28 -4.05 -6.45 1.95
N LEU A 29 -3.40 -5.37 1.54
CA LEU A 29 -4.00 -4.36 0.67
C LEU A 29 -3.44 -4.54 -0.73
N THR A 30 -4.32 -4.54 -1.73
CA THR A 30 -3.98 -4.56 -3.15
C THR A 30 -4.18 -3.18 -3.75
N PHE A 31 -3.40 -2.82 -4.78
CA PHE A 31 -3.50 -1.50 -5.41
C PHE A 31 -3.70 -1.61 -6.93
N ASP A 32 -4.31 -2.71 -7.38
CA ASP A 32 -4.68 -2.95 -8.78
C ASP A 32 -3.52 -2.73 -9.77
N GLY A 33 -2.31 -3.14 -9.36
CA GLY A 33 -1.08 -3.02 -10.16
C GLY A 33 -0.39 -1.65 -10.09
N LEU A 34 -0.93 -0.69 -9.33
CA LEU A 34 -0.25 0.60 -9.08
C LEU A 34 0.90 0.47 -8.09
N ASP A 35 0.80 -0.49 -7.16
CA ASP A 35 1.81 -0.80 -6.15
C ASP A 35 1.76 -2.31 -5.87
N GLU A 36 2.84 -2.83 -5.31
CA GLU A 36 2.90 -4.20 -4.82
C GLU A 36 1.97 -4.41 -3.61
N ASP A 37 1.66 -5.68 -3.35
CA ASP A 37 0.79 -6.06 -2.25
C ASP A 37 1.40 -5.70 -0.88
N TYR A 38 0.69 -4.85 -0.13
CA TYR A 38 1.12 -4.46 1.21
C TYR A 38 0.60 -5.46 2.25
N LYS A 39 1.50 -6.19 2.92
CA LYS A 39 1.19 -6.90 4.17
C LYS A 39 0.68 -5.92 5.23
N TYR A 40 -0.61 -5.99 5.50
CA TYR A 40 -1.34 -5.05 6.35
C TYR A 40 -1.81 -5.69 7.66
N GLY A 41 -2.69 -5.00 8.39
CA GLY A 41 -3.28 -5.47 9.64
C GLY A 41 -2.83 -4.65 10.83
N ASN A 42 -2.42 -5.35 11.92
CA ASN A 42 -1.87 -4.71 13.13
C ASN A 42 -0.76 -3.71 12.72
N PRO A 43 -0.88 -2.41 13.05
CA PRO A 43 0.11 -1.39 12.72
C PRO A 43 1.56 -1.80 12.95
N ALA A 44 1.87 -2.42 14.09
CA ALA A 44 3.23 -2.84 14.43
C ALA A 44 3.78 -3.95 13.51
N LYS A 45 2.90 -4.75 12.88
CA LYS A 45 3.31 -5.88 12.03
C LYS A 45 3.24 -5.58 10.53
N ARG A 46 2.92 -4.33 10.17
CA ARG A 46 2.78 -3.92 8.77
C ARG A 46 4.15 -3.93 8.10
N ASN A 47 4.21 -4.46 6.89
CA ASN A 47 5.44 -4.52 6.12
C ASN A 47 5.16 -4.08 4.66
N PRO A 48 5.37 -2.79 4.31
CA PRO A 48 5.10 -2.26 2.97
C PRO A 48 6.03 -2.89 1.93
N PRO A 49 5.66 -2.91 0.64
CA PRO A 49 6.61 -3.31 -0.39
C PRO A 49 7.85 -2.40 -0.40
N ARG A 50 8.95 -2.95 -0.92
CA ARG A 50 10.24 -2.23 -1.06
C ARG A 50 10.43 -1.69 -2.48
N ALA A 51 9.54 -2.07 -3.38
CA ALA A 51 9.56 -1.61 -4.75
C ALA A 51 9.13 -0.14 -4.81
N THR A 52 9.78 0.61 -5.69
CA THR A 52 9.40 1.98 -5.99
C THR A 52 9.55 2.25 -7.48
N ALA A 53 8.71 3.13 -8.02
CA ALA A 53 8.83 3.61 -9.39
C ALA A 53 9.67 4.88 -9.42
N VAL A 54 10.61 4.96 -10.36
CA VAL A 54 11.30 6.20 -10.67
C VAL A 54 10.53 6.91 -11.78
N LEU A 55 10.18 8.17 -11.55
CA LEU A 55 9.37 8.98 -12.48
C LEU A 55 10.20 10.14 -13.00
N SER A 56 9.96 10.51 -14.26
CA SER A 56 10.45 11.74 -14.88
C SER A 56 9.30 12.67 -15.20
N VAL A 57 9.61 13.96 -15.34
CA VAL A 57 8.65 14.95 -15.84
C VAL A 57 8.45 14.75 -17.34
N ASP A 58 7.20 14.58 -17.75
CA ASP A 58 6.78 14.54 -19.15
C ASP A 58 5.54 15.42 -19.32
N PRO A 59 5.69 16.70 -19.70
CA PRO A 59 4.57 17.63 -19.85
C PRO A 59 3.55 17.23 -20.92
N ALA A 60 3.94 16.37 -21.88
CA ALA A 60 3.06 15.87 -22.92
C ALA A 60 2.26 14.63 -22.47
N GLY A 61 2.71 13.98 -21.39
CA GLY A 61 2.05 12.82 -20.81
C GLY A 61 0.72 13.18 -20.13
N PRO A 62 -0.23 12.22 -20.02
CA PRO A 62 -1.59 12.45 -19.54
C PRO A 62 -1.66 12.97 -18.09
N VAL A 63 -0.61 12.74 -17.30
CA VAL A 63 -0.49 13.17 -15.90
C VAL A 63 0.76 14.00 -15.65
N GLY A 64 1.45 14.47 -16.71
CA GLY A 64 2.68 15.26 -16.57
C GLY A 64 3.92 14.45 -16.15
N LEU A 65 3.84 13.12 -16.07
CA LEU A 65 4.90 12.23 -15.61
C LEU A 65 5.02 11.00 -16.52
N ALA A 66 6.25 10.52 -16.69
CA ALA A 66 6.57 9.26 -17.35
C ALA A 66 7.38 8.33 -16.42
N ILE A 67 7.06 7.04 -16.45
CA ILE A 67 7.78 6.00 -15.71
C ILE A 67 9.14 5.74 -16.39
N LEU A 68 10.24 5.92 -15.67
CA LEU A 68 11.60 5.75 -16.18
C LEU A 68 12.09 4.29 -16.19
N GLY A 69 11.28 3.36 -15.68
CA GLY A 69 11.56 1.91 -15.66
C GLY A 69 10.54 1.15 -14.81
N GLU A 70 10.58 -0.18 -14.85
CA GLU A 70 9.73 -1.00 -13.97
C GLU A 70 9.94 -0.66 -12.49
N GLN A 71 8.94 -0.95 -11.66
CA GLN A 71 9.10 -0.82 -10.21
C GLN A 71 10.30 -1.65 -9.76
N THR A 72 11.19 -1.04 -8.98
CA THR A 72 12.44 -1.68 -8.58
C THR A 72 12.60 -1.63 -7.07
N ALA A 73 13.04 -2.75 -6.50
CA ALA A 73 13.56 -2.83 -5.16
C ALA A 73 15.06 -3.10 -5.26
N SER A 74 15.89 -2.19 -4.76
CA SER A 74 17.33 -2.42 -4.72
C SER A 74 17.67 -3.58 -3.79
N GLU A 75 18.87 -4.16 -3.93
CA GLU A 75 19.35 -5.20 -3.03
C GLU A 75 19.38 -4.71 -1.57
N ALA A 76 19.80 -3.46 -1.35
CA ALA A 76 19.78 -2.83 -0.04
C ALA A 76 18.36 -2.71 0.52
N ALA A 77 17.39 -2.27 -0.29
CA ALA A 77 15.99 -2.16 0.11
C ALA A 77 15.41 -3.54 0.48
N THR A 78 15.71 -4.57 -0.31
CA THR A 78 15.22 -5.94 -0.06
C THR A 78 15.74 -6.52 1.25
N LYS A 79 16.98 -6.19 1.64
CA LYS A 79 17.59 -6.62 2.90
C LYS A 79 17.10 -5.82 4.11
N TYR A 80 16.48 -4.66 3.89
CA TYR A 80 16.03 -3.78 4.96
C TYR A 80 14.82 -4.34 5.71
N LYS A 81 14.99 -4.49 7.02
CA LYS A 81 13.93 -4.86 7.96
C LYS A 81 13.48 -3.60 8.68
N ILE A 82 12.16 -3.39 8.68
CA ILE A 82 11.54 -2.38 9.53
C ILE A 82 11.58 -2.94 10.94
N GLU A 83 12.21 -2.21 11.86
CA GLU A 83 12.28 -2.56 13.27
C GLU A 83 10.94 -2.26 13.95
N ASP A 84 10.60 -3.04 14.99
CA ASP A 84 9.38 -2.89 15.80
C ASP A 84 9.52 -1.76 16.84
#